data_AF-A0A967X0N4-F1
#
_entry.id   AF-A0A967X0N4-F1
#
_cell.length_a   1.000
_cell.length_b   1.000
_cell.length_c   1.000
_cell.angle_alpha   90.00
_cell.angle_beta   90.00
_cell.angle_gamma   90.00
#
_symmetry.space_group_name_H-M   'P 1'
#
loop_
_entity.id
_entity.type
_entity.pdbx_description
1 polymer ?
#
loop_
_entity_poly.entity_id
_entity_poly.type
_entity_poly.pdbx_seq_one_letter_code
_entity_poly.pdbx_strand_id
1 'polypeptide(L)' 'MQGANNLRDLYNLFEKPKDPLAFNALRISIASPEKIREWSFGEVKKPETINYRTFKPERDGLFCAK' A
#
# COMPACT_ATOMS: atom_id res chain seq x y z
N MET A 1 28.11 15.42 -16.03
CA MET A 1 27.36 14.43 -16.83
C MET A 1 27.88 13.05 -16.47
N GLN A 2 27.23 12.33 -15.55
CA GLN A 2 27.52 10.91 -15.34
C GLN A 2 26.19 10.17 -15.44
N GLY A 3 25.99 9.59 -16.62
CA GLY A 3 24.82 8.80 -16.96
C GLY A 3 24.83 7.51 -16.16
N ALA A 4 23.72 7.31 -15.45
CA ALA A 4 23.01 6.08 -15.16
C ALA A 4 23.82 4.81 -14.86
N ASN A 5 23.60 4.26 -13.66
CA ASN A 5 23.88 2.88 -13.29
C ASN A 5 22.98 1.92 -14.10
N ASN A 6 23.22 1.82 -15.41
CA ASN A 6 22.43 1.07 -16.41
C ASN A 6 22.32 -0.44 -16.14
N LEU A 7 23.09 -1.01 -15.22
CA LEU A 7 23.07 -2.45 -14.96
C LEU A 7 21.85 -2.88 -14.13
N ARG A 8 21.44 -2.06 -13.15
CA ARG A 8 20.25 -2.36 -12.32
C ARG A 8 18.97 -2.18 -13.12
N ASP A 9 18.93 -1.14 -13.94
CA ASP A 9 17.78 -0.83 -14.80
C ASP A 9 17.58 -1.89 -15.90
N LEU A 10 18.68 -2.41 -16.48
CA LEU A 10 18.63 -3.55 -17.39
C LEU A 10 18.19 -4.83 -16.67
N TYR A 11 18.64 -5.07 -15.44
CA TYR A 11 18.24 -6.26 -14.69
C TYR A 11 16.74 -6.26 -14.40
N ASN A 12 16.21 -5.11 -13.96
CA ASN A 12 14.78 -4.91 -13.70
C ASN A 12 13.91 -5.10 -14.97
N LEU A 13 14.44 -4.82 -16.16
CA LEU A 13 13.74 -5.03 -17.44
C LEU A 13 13.58 -6.52 -17.80
N PHE A 14 14.49 -7.38 -17.33
CA PHE A 14 14.46 -8.83 -17.56
C PHE A 14 13.93 -9.63 -16.36
N GLU A 15 13.61 -8.99 -15.23
CA GLU A 15 12.89 -9.65 -14.15
C GLU A 15 11.50 -10.05 -14.66
N LYS A 16 11.29 -11.37 -14.81
CA LYS A 16 9.96 -11.91 -15.10
C LYS A 16 8.99 -11.36 -14.05
N PRO A 17 7.78 -10.94 -14.45
CA PRO A 17 6.78 -10.51 -13.49
C PRO A 17 6.62 -11.59 -12.43
N LYS A 18 6.84 -11.21 -11.17
CA LYS A 18 6.70 -12.12 -10.05
C LYS A 18 5.26 -12.61 -10.05
N ASP A 19 5.07 -13.88 -10.38
CA ASP A 19 3.74 -14.50 -10.38
C ASP A 19 3.14 -14.31 -8.98
N PRO A 20 1.98 -13.63 -8.85
CA PRO A 20 1.35 -13.42 -7.54
C PRO A 20 0.99 -14.74 -6.85
N LEU A 21 0.95 -15.85 -7.58
CA LEU A 21 0.71 -17.20 -7.05
C LEU A 21 1.99 -17.97 -6.72
N ALA A 22 3.18 -17.41 -6.97
CA ALA A 22 4.45 -18.05 -6.64
C ALA A 22 4.78 -17.91 -5.14
N PHE A 23 4.12 -18.71 -4.31
CA PHE A 23 4.47 -18.94 -2.91
C PHE A 23 4.56 -20.45 -2.63
N ASN A 24 5.56 -20.87 -1.86
CA ASN A 24 5.74 -22.29 -1.51
C ASN A 24 4.96 -22.68 -0.25
N ALA A 25 4.66 -21.71 0.62
CA ALA A 25 3.97 -21.92 1.89
C ALA A 25 3.37 -20.61 2.42
N LEU A 26 2.40 -20.73 3.32
CA LEU A 26 1.76 -19.62 4.04
C LEU A 26 2.01 -19.77 5.55
N ARG A 27 2.18 -18.65 6.25
CA ARG A 27 2.33 -18.60 7.71
C ARG A 27 1.35 -17.59 8.30
N ILE A 28 0.78 -17.95 9.44
CA ILE A 28 -0.07 -17.08 10.25
C ILE A 28 0.67 -16.76 11.56
N SER A 29 0.62 -15.50 11.99
CA SER A 29 1.22 -15.03 13.24
C SER A 29 0.48 -13.81 13.76
N ILE A 30 0.62 -13.52 15.06
CA ILE A 30 0.08 -12.29 15.66
C ILE A 30 0.90 -11.09 15.17
N ALA A 31 0.22 -10.03 14.74
CA ALA A 31 0.86 -8.77 14.37
C ALA A 31 1.12 -7.90 15.60
N SER A 32 2.29 -7.26 15.67
CA SER A 32 2.58 -6.26 16.71
C SER A 32 1.92 -4.91 16.40
N PRO A 33 1.77 -4.01 17.40
CA PRO A 33 1.26 -2.66 17.17
C PRO A 33 2.06 -1.89 16.12
N GLU A 34 3.39 -2.06 16.08
CA GLU A 34 4.28 -1.45 15.07
C GLU A 34 3.92 -1.97 13.68
N LYS A 35 3.70 -3.29 13.56
CA LYS A 35 3.36 -3.91 12.28
C LYS A 35 2.02 -3.43 11.72
N ILE A 36 1.03 -3.24 12.60
CA ILE A 36 -0.28 -2.71 12.22
C ILE A 36 -0.16 -1.27 11.72
N ARG A 37 0.68 -0.45 12.36
CA ARG A 37 0.94 0.93 11.91
C ARG A 37 1.69 0.98 10.58
N GLU A 38 2.66 0.09 10.35
CA GLU A 38 3.37 -0.03 9.08
C GLU A 38 2.43 -0.34 7.89
N TRP A 39 1.38 -1.13 8.12
CA TRP A 39 0.38 -1.45 7.10
C TRP A 39 -0.65 -0.34 6.87
N SER A 40 -0.74 0.61 7.80
CA SER A 40 -1.73 1.67 7.74
C SER A 40 -1.28 2.82 6.85
N PHE A 41 -2.19 3.31 6.02
CA PHE A 41 -1.99 4.49 5.18
C PHE A 41 -2.56 5.77 5.82
N GLY A 42 -3.10 5.67 7.04
CA GLY A 42 -3.68 6.79 7.75
C GLY A 42 -4.56 6.35 8.91
N GLU A 43 -4.78 7.26 9.85
CA GLU A 43 -5.68 7.05 10.98
C GLU A 43 -7.08 7.60 10.66
N VAL A 44 -8.11 6.76 10.83
CA VAL A 44 -9.51 7.18 10.79
C VAL A 44 -9.87 7.75 12.17
N LYS A 45 -10.20 9.04 12.22
CA LYS A 45 -10.48 9.76 13.49
C LYS A 45 -11.98 9.97 13.72
N LYS A 46 -12.77 9.68 12.71
CA LYS A 46 -14.12 10.18 12.52
C LYS A 46 -15.00 9.05 11.98
N PRO A 47 -16.19 8.78 12.56
CA PRO A 47 -17.06 7.69 12.11
C PRO A 47 -17.77 8.00 10.78
N GLU A 48 -17.62 9.21 10.25
CA GLU A 48 -18.25 9.64 9.01
C GLU A 48 -17.69 8.90 7.78
N THR A 49 -18.55 8.72 6.78
CA THR A 49 -18.24 7.97 5.56
C THR A 49 -18.21 8.91 4.35
N ILE A 50 -19.37 9.14 3.76
CA ILE A 50 -19.56 9.94 2.55
C ILE A 50 -20.66 10.95 2.82
N ASN A 51 -20.47 12.18 2.35
CA ASN A 51 -21.46 13.22 2.44
C ASN A 51 -22.73 12.88 1.64
N TYR A 52 -23.90 12.96 2.26
CA TYR A 52 -25.16 12.57 1.62
C TYR A 52 -25.59 13.46 0.44
N ARG A 53 -25.17 14.72 0.38
CA ARG A 53 -25.53 15.65 -0.71
C ARG A 53 -24.51 15.64 -1.84
N THR A 54 -23.23 15.68 -1.48
CA THR A 54 -22.15 15.88 -2.47
C THR A 54 -21.53 14.56 -2.92
N PHE A 55 -21.82 13.46 -2.25
CA PHE A 55 -21.20 12.14 -2.46
C PHE A 55 -19.67 12.15 -2.34
N LYS A 56 -19.10 13.21 -1.73
CA LYS A 56 -17.67 13.30 -1.47
C LYS A 56 -17.33 12.60 -0.16
N PRO A 57 -16.21 11.87 -0.09
CA PRO A 57 -15.73 11.31 1.16
C PRO A 57 -15.46 12.38 2.21
N GLU A 58 -15.76 12.07 3.46
CA GLU A 58 -15.51 12.97 4.57
C GLU A 58 -14.04 12.93 5.01
N ARG A 59 -13.46 14.10 5.31
CA ARG A 59 -12.06 14.21 5.73
C ARG A 59 -11.85 13.55 7.09
N ASP A 60 -10.81 12.72 7.18
CA ASP A 60 -10.46 11.87 8.32
C ASP A 60 -11.51 10.78 8.66
N GLY A 61 -12.53 10.62 7.80
CA GLY A 61 -13.51 9.54 7.84
C GLY A 61 -13.03 8.26 7.15
N LEU A 62 -13.88 7.23 7.12
CA LEU A 62 -13.53 5.90 6.62
C LEU A 62 -13.05 5.88 5.16
N PHE A 63 -13.57 6.80 4.34
CA PHE A 63 -13.26 6.89 2.90
C PHE A 63 -12.34 8.06 2.54
N CYS A 64 -11.63 8.64 3.51
CA CYS A 64 -10.77 9.82 3.30
C CYS A 64 -9.72 9.58 2.19
N ALA A 65 -9.73 10.42 1.15
CA ALA A 65 -8.81 10.33 0.00
C ALA A 65 -7.48 11.07 0.25
N LYS A 66 -6.87 10.85 1.41
CA LYS A 66 -5.67 11.57 1.88
C LYS A 66 -4.46 11.41 0.95
#